data_AF-A0A352WS59-F1
#
_entry.id   AF-A0A352WS59-F1
#
_cell.length_a   1.000
_cell.length_b   1.000
_cell.length_c   1.000
_cell.angle_alpha   90.00
_cell.angle_beta   90.00
_cell.angle_gamma   90.00
#
_symmetry.space_group_name_H-M   'P 1'
#
loop_
_entity.id
_entity.type
_entity.pdbx_description
1 polymer ?
#
loop_
_entity_poly.entity_id
_entity_poly.type
_entity_poly.pdbx_seq_one_letter_code
_entity_poly.pdbx_strand_id
1 'polypeptide(L)'
;FTWTSGFCNYVPPVFFLLWILNTYVEYTADSRWYYRIYACLVCMILGFSQQLFSEVNTVANIMVAIFLVVYAAIYSRHRLIPAILYTLASLAGSAFMYAILNHLANSLLWETYQKMNIGSLKEMISSIEYNSFKISSLFAGCVLVFIVLSVVLLFSMKTIRKEKIGNLSPTLVRKLLVVCEGIFYFYPAFCIYLFCINDSPWFSKVYFLQYLFTFAITFLYFIAALFVCLNLPDNKVKGVTSVALIASVFFASPLLLVNPIGQRCIFLSYLCLVMASVALFSYILDVKQVEAKKVFRPLSVLCLAAAMGIQILFLNIHGLVRDRDTYIDAMIENNAKTIVVPEFPYNYIHAQGQSKTYQKVRFEHINIRHWYKYHYNKWKAETAVPKQSIPEK
;
A
#
# COMPACT_ATOMS: atom_id res chain seq x y z
N PHE A 1 5.94 10.23 -15.28
CA PHE A 1 6.61 8.99 -14.83
C PHE A 1 6.32 8.58 -13.37
N THR A 2 5.82 9.44 -12.48
CA THR A 2 5.65 9.12 -11.04
C THR A 2 4.52 8.14 -10.70
N TRP A 3 3.40 8.14 -11.43
CA TRP A 3 2.25 7.28 -11.10
C TRP A 3 2.45 5.83 -11.55
N THR A 4 2.93 5.60 -12.77
CA THR A 4 3.17 4.25 -13.33
C THR A 4 4.15 3.47 -12.47
N SER A 5 5.20 4.13 -11.97
CA SER A 5 6.13 3.54 -11.01
C SER A 5 5.43 3.15 -9.69
N GLY A 6 4.53 4.00 -9.17
CA GLY A 6 3.74 3.68 -7.99
C GLY A 6 2.78 2.52 -8.19
N PHE A 7 2.06 2.46 -9.31
CA PHE A 7 1.17 1.34 -9.60
C PHE A 7 1.95 0.03 -9.74
N CYS A 8 2.96 0.02 -10.61
CA CYS A 8 3.74 -1.19 -10.90
C CYS A 8 4.45 -1.73 -9.66
N ASN A 9 4.92 -0.88 -8.74
CA ASN A 9 5.69 -1.34 -7.58
C ASN A 9 4.83 -1.76 -6.38
N TYR A 10 3.56 -1.35 -6.31
CA TYR A 10 2.73 -1.59 -5.12
C TYR A 10 1.46 -2.40 -5.39
N VAL A 11 0.88 -2.37 -6.59
CA VAL A 11 -0.36 -3.13 -6.89
C VAL A 11 -0.10 -4.58 -7.28
N PRO A 12 0.75 -4.91 -8.28
CA PRO A 12 1.06 -6.29 -8.63
C PRO A 12 1.53 -7.19 -7.47
N PRO A 13 2.49 -6.80 -6.60
CA PRO A 13 2.93 -7.67 -5.52
C PRO A 13 1.80 -7.97 -4.52
N VAL A 14 0.90 -7.01 -4.29
CA VAL A 14 -0.27 -7.23 -3.44
C VAL A 14 -1.26 -8.20 -4.09
N PHE A 15 -1.48 -8.10 -5.40
CA PHE A 15 -2.29 -9.09 -6.13
C PHE A 15 -1.69 -10.49 -6.05
N PHE A 16 -0.36 -10.62 -6.21
CA PHE A 16 0.35 -11.89 -6.06
C PHE A 16 0.22 -12.46 -4.64
N LEU A 17 0.36 -11.62 -3.62
CA LEU A 17 0.15 -12.02 -2.23
C LEU A 17 -1.28 -12.55 -2.00
N LEU A 18 -2.30 -11.83 -2.48
CA LEU A 18 -3.69 -12.27 -2.36
C LEU A 18 -3.95 -13.59 -3.08
N TRP A 19 -3.34 -13.79 -4.26
CA TRP A 19 -3.47 -15.05 -5.00
C TRP A 19 -2.79 -16.22 -4.25
N ILE A 20 -1.59 -15.99 -3.69
CA ILE A 20 -0.93 -16.99 -2.83
C ILE A 20 -1.82 -17.32 -1.64
N LEU A 21 -2.35 -16.32 -0.93
CA LEU A 21 -3.23 -16.53 0.23
C LEU A 21 -4.52 -17.27 -0.13
N ASN A 22 -5.15 -16.94 -1.26
CA ASN A 22 -6.35 -17.65 -1.72
C ASN A 22 -6.04 -19.12 -2.02
N THR A 23 -4.96 -19.36 -2.77
CA THR A 23 -4.50 -20.72 -3.12
C THR A 23 -4.19 -21.53 -1.86
N TYR A 24 -3.57 -20.88 -0.86
CA TYR A 24 -3.22 -21.46 0.43
C TYR A 24 -4.45 -21.80 1.28
N VAL A 25 -5.49 -20.96 1.25
CA VAL A 25 -6.76 -21.21 1.95
C VAL A 25 -7.53 -22.36 1.30
N GLU A 26 -7.59 -22.39 -0.04
CA GLU A 26 -8.23 -23.46 -0.82
C GLU A 26 -7.47 -24.79 -0.73
N TYR A 27 -6.18 -24.77 -0.38
CA TYR A 27 -5.40 -25.98 -0.16
C TYR A 27 -5.87 -26.72 1.11
N THR A 28 -6.28 -27.96 0.90
CA THR A 28 -6.79 -28.90 1.91
C THR A 28 -6.04 -30.23 1.87
N ALA A 29 -6.17 -31.05 2.93
CA ALA A 29 -5.55 -32.37 2.96
C ALA A 29 -6.01 -33.27 1.79
N ASP A 30 -7.29 -33.16 1.40
CA ASP A 30 -7.90 -33.94 0.33
C ASP A 30 -7.74 -33.31 -1.07
N SER A 31 -6.94 -32.25 -1.18
CA SER A 31 -6.67 -31.60 -2.47
C SER A 31 -6.11 -32.61 -3.47
N ARG A 32 -6.69 -32.63 -4.67
CA ARG A 32 -6.28 -33.49 -5.78
C ARG A 32 -4.82 -33.21 -6.16
N TRP A 33 -4.12 -34.22 -6.68
CA TRP A 33 -2.68 -34.15 -6.98
C TRP A 33 -2.29 -32.95 -7.86
N TYR A 34 -3.09 -32.64 -8.89
CA TYR A 34 -2.83 -31.51 -9.79
C TYR A 34 -2.97 -30.16 -9.08
N TYR A 35 -3.90 -30.04 -8.12
CA TYR A 35 -4.06 -28.82 -7.34
C TYR A 35 -2.89 -28.65 -6.37
N ARG A 36 -2.34 -29.75 -5.84
CA ARG A 36 -1.15 -29.69 -4.99
C ARG A 36 0.05 -29.16 -5.77
N ILE A 37 0.26 -29.64 -7.00
CA ILE A 37 1.31 -29.13 -7.89
C ILE A 37 1.08 -27.66 -8.21
N TYR A 38 -0.15 -27.30 -8.60
CA TYR A 38 -0.52 -25.91 -8.86
C TYR A 38 -0.22 -25.00 -7.67
N ALA A 39 -0.61 -25.38 -6.45
CA ALA A 39 -0.35 -24.59 -5.25
C ALA A 39 1.15 -24.41 -4.99
N CYS A 40 1.95 -25.46 -5.15
CA CYS A 40 3.40 -25.37 -5.04
C CYS A 40 4.00 -24.42 -6.10
N LEU A 41 3.57 -24.54 -7.36
CA LEU A 41 4.03 -23.68 -8.45
C LEU A 41 3.64 -22.22 -8.23
N VAL A 42 2.41 -21.95 -7.80
CA VAL A 42 1.95 -20.60 -7.44
C VAL A 42 2.81 -20.03 -6.31
N CYS A 43 2.99 -20.78 -5.22
CA CYS A 43 3.83 -20.35 -4.10
C CYS A 43 5.28 -20.06 -4.51
N MET A 44 5.86 -20.85 -5.42
CA MET A 44 7.23 -20.64 -5.89
C MET A 44 7.34 -19.46 -6.85
N ILE A 45 6.55 -19.46 -7.93
CA ILE A 45 6.65 -18.47 -9.01
C ILE A 45 6.24 -17.09 -8.49
N LEU A 46 5.07 -16.99 -7.86
CA LEU A 46 4.60 -15.71 -7.33
C LEU A 46 5.40 -15.30 -6.10
N GLY A 47 5.82 -16.25 -5.27
CA GLY A 47 6.64 -16.00 -4.09
C GLY A 47 7.96 -15.32 -4.41
N PHE A 48 8.62 -15.77 -5.49
CA PHE A 48 9.83 -15.13 -6.02
C PHE A 48 9.50 -13.79 -6.69
N SER A 49 8.52 -13.77 -7.60
CA SER A 49 8.25 -12.62 -8.46
C SER A 49 7.82 -11.37 -7.68
N GLN A 50 7.03 -11.53 -6.62
CA GLN A 50 6.53 -10.39 -5.84
C GLN A 50 7.64 -9.62 -5.09
N GLN A 51 8.83 -10.23 -4.91
CA GLN A 51 9.96 -9.58 -4.26
C GLN A 51 10.64 -8.55 -5.17
N LEU A 52 10.39 -8.59 -6.47
CA LEU A 52 11.11 -7.78 -7.46
C LEU A 52 10.53 -6.35 -7.64
N PHE A 53 9.52 -5.98 -6.85
CA PHE A 53 8.76 -4.74 -7.05
C PHE A 53 9.14 -3.59 -6.11
N SER A 54 9.22 -3.83 -4.79
CA SER A 54 9.58 -2.79 -3.82
C SER A 54 10.06 -3.40 -2.52
N GLU A 55 11.05 -2.81 -1.84
CA GLU A 55 11.61 -3.39 -0.62
C GLU A 55 10.60 -3.48 0.51
N VAL A 56 9.70 -2.49 0.59
CA VAL A 56 8.64 -2.45 1.61
C VAL A 56 7.74 -3.69 1.48
N ASN A 57 7.32 -4.01 0.26
CA ASN A 57 6.54 -5.22 -0.01
C ASN A 57 7.39 -6.48 0.20
N THR A 58 8.67 -6.47 -0.14
CA THR A 58 9.58 -7.61 0.08
C THR A 58 9.64 -8.01 1.55
N VAL A 59 9.87 -7.04 2.44
CA VAL A 59 9.90 -7.29 3.88
C VAL A 59 8.54 -7.80 4.38
N ALA A 60 7.44 -7.15 3.97
CA ALA A 60 6.10 -7.58 4.34
C ALA A 60 5.81 -9.02 3.88
N ASN A 61 6.18 -9.39 2.66
CA ASN A 61 5.95 -10.71 2.09
C ASN A 61 6.76 -11.81 2.80
N ILE A 62 8.02 -11.54 3.14
CA ILE A 62 8.85 -12.47 3.94
C ILE A 62 8.20 -12.70 5.30
N MET A 63 7.70 -11.65 5.94
CA MET A 63 7.02 -11.80 7.23
C MET A 63 5.75 -12.66 7.11
N VAL A 64 4.95 -12.49 6.05
CA VAL A 64 3.80 -13.37 5.78
C VAL A 64 4.25 -14.81 5.54
N ALA A 65 5.32 -15.03 4.78
CA ALA A 65 5.83 -16.37 4.50
C ALA A 65 6.24 -17.10 5.79
N ILE A 66 6.98 -16.42 6.68
CA ILE A 66 7.35 -16.95 8.00
C ILE A 66 6.10 -17.25 8.83
N PHE A 67 5.13 -16.34 8.88
CA PHE A 67 3.88 -16.55 9.60
C PHE A 67 3.14 -17.80 9.09
N LEU A 68 3.04 -18.00 7.77
CA LEU A 68 2.36 -19.15 7.20
C LEU A 68 3.06 -20.47 7.53
N VAL A 69 4.40 -20.50 7.58
CA VAL A 69 5.16 -21.69 8.02
C VAL A 69 4.87 -22.02 9.48
N VAL A 70 4.94 -21.02 10.37
CA VAL A 70 4.65 -21.19 11.80
C VAL A 70 3.21 -21.67 11.99
N TYR A 71 2.25 -21.04 11.31
CA TYR A 71 0.85 -21.43 11.35
C TYR A 71 0.62 -22.86 10.82
N ALA A 72 1.27 -23.24 9.72
CA ALA A 72 1.19 -24.59 9.17
C ALA A 72 1.76 -25.64 10.13
N ALA A 73 2.92 -25.37 10.73
CA ALA A 73 3.60 -26.29 11.62
C ALA A 73 2.76 -26.61 12.87
N ILE A 74 2.05 -25.61 13.40
CA ILE A 74 1.24 -25.72 14.62
C ILE A 74 -0.17 -26.23 14.32
N TYR A 75 -0.85 -25.64 13.34
CA TYR A 75 -2.31 -25.83 13.16
C TYR A 75 -2.70 -26.56 11.88
N SER A 76 -1.87 -26.57 10.84
CA SER A 76 -2.26 -27.09 9.52
C SER A 76 -1.11 -27.77 8.77
N ARG A 77 -0.61 -28.88 9.31
CA ARG A 77 0.60 -29.57 8.79
C ARG A 77 0.53 -29.95 7.31
N HIS A 78 -0.66 -30.24 6.79
CA HIS A 78 -0.83 -30.53 5.36
C HIS A 78 -0.45 -29.34 4.45
N ARG A 79 -0.51 -28.09 4.96
CA ARG A 79 -0.12 -26.85 4.26
C ARG A 79 1.35 -26.49 4.43
N LEU A 80 2.15 -27.30 5.12
CA LEU A 80 3.53 -26.96 5.45
C LEU A 80 4.42 -26.88 4.21
N ILE A 81 4.26 -27.82 3.26
CA ILE A 81 5.05 -27.84 2.02
C ILE A 81 4.88 -26.55 1.21
N PRO A 82 3.66 -26.12 0.82
CA PRO A 82 3.51 -24.87 0.08
C PRO A 82 3.98 -23.64 0.87
N ALA A 83 3.86 -23.63 2.21
CA ALA A 83 4.40 -22.53 3.05
C ALA A 83 5.94 -22.46 3.03
N ILE A 84 6.61 -23.61 3.11
CA ILE A 84 8.08 -23.69 3.01
C ILE A 84 8.54 -23.24 1.63
N LEU A 85 7.91 -23.74 0.57
CA LEU A 85 8.25 -23.37 -0.81
C LEU A 85 8.05 -21.86 -1.04
N TYR A 86 6.95 -21.30 -0.54
CA TYR A 86 6.72 -19.87 -0.57
C TYR A 86 7.83 -19.08 0.13
N THR A 87 8.27 -19.55 1.30
CA THR A 87 9.34 -18.92 2.08
C THR A 87 10.67 -18.97 1.36
N LEU A 88 11.07 -20.14 0.85
CA LEU A 88 12.32 -20.31 0.10
C LEU A 88 12.34 -19.46 -1.18
N ALA A 89 11.22 -19.42 -1.91
CA ALA A 89 11.10 -18.58 -3.09
C ALA A 89 11.17 -17.08 -2.76
N SER A 90 10.54 -16.66 -1.65
CA SER A 90 10.60 -15.27 -1.18
C SER A 90 12.02 -14.86 -0.76
N LEU A 91 12.74 -15.74 -0.07
CA LEU A 91 14.15 -15.50 0.29
C LEU A 91 15.03 -15.42 -0.96
N ALA A 92 14.85 -16.33 -1.92
CA ALA A 92 15.58 -16.30 -3.19
C ALA A 92 15.29 -15.02 -3.99
N GLY A 93 14.02 -14.61 -4.09
CA GLY A 93 13.62 -13.37 -4.77
C GLY A 93 14.18 -12.13 -4.08
N SER A 94 14.17 -12.09 -2.75
CA SER A 94 14.76 -11.00 -1.98
C SER A 94 16.27 -10.92 -2.16
N ALA A 95 16.98 -12.05 -2.16
CA ALA A 95 18.42 -12.09 -2.41
C ALA A 95 18.75 -11.60 -3.83
N PHE A 96 17.94 -12.01 -4.82
CA PHE A 96 18.08 -11.57 -6.21
C PHE A 96 17.83 -10.06 -6.37
N MET A 97 16.75 -9.54 -5.76
CA MET A 97 16.46 -8.11 -5.72
C MET A 97 17.64 -7.33 -5.15
N TYR A 98 18.17 -7.77 -4.01
CA TYR A 98 19.32 -7.13 -3.35
C TYR A 98 20.59 -7.18 -4.20
N ALA A 99 20.87 -8.31 -4.85
CA ALA A 99 22.04 -8.46 -5.72
C ALA A 99 22.01 -7.50 -6.92
N ILE A 100 20.86 -7.38 -7.59
CA ILE A 100 20.67 -6.41 -8.68
C ILE A 100 20.87 -4.99 -8.15
N LEU A 101 20.28 -4.69 -7.00
CA LEU A 101 20.33 -3.36 -6.42
C LEU A 101 21.77 -2.94 -6.08
N ASN A 102 22.56 -3.84 -5.48
CA ASN A 102 23.97 -3.58 -5.20
C ASN A 102 24.80 -3.42 -6.48
N HIS A 103 24.49 -4.16 -7.53
CA HIS A 103 25.16 -4.00 -8.82
C HIS A 103 24.87 -2.62 -9.43
N LEU A 104 23.62 -2.15 -9.33
CA LEU A 104 23.20 -0.83 -9.81
C LEU A 104 23.66 0.31 -8.90
N ALA A 105 23.78 0.10 -7.59
CA ALA A 105 24.24 1.10 -6.62
C ALA A 105 25.68 1.57 -6.87
N ASN A 106 26.49 0.73 -7.52
CA ASN A 106 27.84 1.09 -7.97
C ASN A 106 27.85 1.94 -9.27
N SER A 107 26.67 2.27 -9.82
CA SER A 107 26.50 3.19 -10.93
C SER A 107 25.95 4.55 -10.45
N LEU A 108 26.32 5.64 -11.12
CA LEU A 108 26.06 7.06 -10.77
C LEU A 108 24.59 7.50 -10.57
N LEU A 109 23.62 6.58 -10.57
CA LEU A 109 22.17 6.85 -10.56
C LEU A 109 21.53 7.02 -9.16
N TRP A 110 22.33 7.07 -8.08
CA TRP A 110 21.87 6.67 -6.74
C TRP A 110 21.54 7.78 -5.73
N GLU A 111 21.63 9.06 -6.07
CA GLU A 111 21.39 10.15 -5.09
C GLU A 111 19.96 10.18 -4.54
N THR A 112 18.99 9.63 -5.28
CA THR A 112 17.54 9.62 -4.93
C THR A 112 17.00 8.30 -4.37
N TYR A 113 17.83 7.27 -4.20
CA TYR A 113 17.37 5.95 -3.73
C TYR A 113 17.05 5.94 -2.22
N GLN A 114 16.11 5.08 -1.77
CA GLN A 114 15.78 4.97 -0.35
C GLN A 114 17.01 4.51 0.45
N LYS A 115 17.44 5.34 1.42
CA LYS A 115 18.60 5.04 2.27
C LYS A 115 18.10 4.47 3.59
N MET A 116 18.72 3.38 4.03
CA MET A 116 18.54 2.87 5.38
C MET A 116 19.53 3.60 6.29
N ASN A 117 19.03 4.45 7.19
CA ASN A 117 19.89 5.16 8.14
C ASN A 117 20.21 4.24 9.32
N ILE A 118 21.19 3.35 9.13
CA ILE A 118 21.68 2.43 10.18
C ILE A 118 23.10 2.80 10.64
N GLY A 119 23.44 4.10 10.69
CA GLY A 119 24.77 4.53 11.14
C GLY A 119 24.99 4.26 12.62
N SER A 120 24.14 4.80 13.49
CA SER A 120 24.21 4.64 14.95
C SER A 120 22.86 4.31 15.61
N LEU A 121 22.85 3.73 16.82
CA LEU A 121 21.62 3.44 17.57
C LEU A 121 20.80 4.71 17.85
N LYS A 122 21.47 5.85 18.06
CA LYS A 122 20.81 7.16 18.20
C LYS A 122 20.10 7.59 16.92
N GLU A 123 20.72 7.40 15.76
CA GLU A 123 20.11 7.66 14.45
C GLU A 123 18.92 6.73 14.19
N MET A 124 19.05 5.45 14.57
CA MET A 124 17.96 4.49 14.45
C MET A 124 16.75 4.90 15.28
N ILE A 125 16.93 5.26 16.55
CA ILE A 125 15.86 5.76 17.42
C ILE A 125 15.24 7.04 16.85
N SER A 126 16.07 7.98 16.43
CA SER A 126 15.60 9.24 15.82
C SER A 126 14.79 8.99 14.53
N SER A 127 15.20 8.00 13.72
CA SER A 127 14.47 7.56 12.54
C SER A 127 13.12 6.95 12.91
N ILE A 128 13.07 6.07 13.91
CA ILE A 128 11.84 5.44 14.39
C ILE A 128 10.85 6.51 14.87
N GLU A 129 11.29 7.48 15.66
CA GLU A 129 10.44 8.57 16.16
C GLU A 129 9.87 9.41 15.02
N TYR A 130 10.73 9.93 14.16
CA TYR A 130 10.32 10.76 13.03
C TYR A 130 9.40 10.00 12.06
N ASN A 131 9.74 8.76 11.74
CA ASN A 131 8.96 7.94 10.82
C ASN A 131 7.63 7.49 11.43
N SER A 132 7.55 7.25 12.74
CA SER A 132 6.29 6.94 13.42
C SER A 132 5.26 8.07 13.28
N PHE A 133 5.72 9.32 13.43
CA PHE A 133 4.90 10.50 13.22
C PHE A 133 4.46 10.64 11.77
N LYS A 134 5.39 10.42 10.83
CA LYS A 134 5.08 10.48 9.40
C LYS A 134 4.09 9.39 8.98
N ILE A 135 4.27 8.15 9.41
CA ILE A 135 3.36 7.03 9.15
C ILE A 135 1.96 7.33 9.70
N SER A 136 1.86 7.87 10.91
CA SER A 136 0.56 8.23 11.51
C SER A 136 -0.16 9.33 10.74
N SER A 137 0.59 10.32 10.23
CA SER A 137 0.05 11.34 9.33
C SER A 137 -0.42 10.75 8.00
N LEU A 138 0.32 9.78 7.45
CA LEU A 138 -0.09 9.06 6.24
C LEU A 138 -1.37 8.25 6.46
N PHE A 139 -1.52 7.57 7.61
CA PHE A 139 -2.78 6.94 8.01
C PHE A 139 -3.90 7.96 8.11
N ALA A 140 -3.68 9.09 8.79
CA ALA A 140 -4.69 10.14 8.91
C ALA A 140 -5.15 10.70 7.55
N GLY A 141 -4.30 10.64 6.52
CA GLY A 141 -4.64 10.97 5.14
C GLY A 141 -5.62 9.99 4.47
N CYS A 142 -5.79 8.77 5.00
CA CYS A 142 -6.74 7.76 4.52
C CYS A 142 -8.17 8.00 5.05
N VAL A 143 -8.66 9.24 4.93
CA VAL A 143 -9.90 9.73 5.54
C VAL A 143 -11.09 8.79 5.29
N LEU A 144 -11.34 8.41 4.03
CA LEU A 144 -12.48 7.58 3.65
C LEU A 144 -12.47 6.22 4.34
N VAL A 145 -11.31 5.58 4.45
CA VAL A 145 -11.21 4.26 5.10
C VAL A 145 -11.48 4.38 6.60
N PHE A 146 -10.98 5.41 7.26
CA PHE A 146 -11.25 5.60 8.68
C PHE A 146 -12.71 5.99 8.96
N ILE A 147 -13.37 6.72 8.07
CA ILE A 147 -14.83 6.95 8.14
C ILE A 147 -15.58 5.62 8.04
N VAL A 148 -15.33 4.84 6.99
CA VAL A 148 -16.03 3.57 6.76
C VAL A 148 -15.77 2.59 7.90
N LEU A 149 -14.51 2.44 8.32
CA LEU A 149 -14.12 1.57 9.42
C LEU A 149 -14.78 2.00 10.74
N SER A 150 -14.81 3.30 11.04
CA SER A 150 -15.47 3.81 12.25
C SER A 150 -16.96 3.51 12.24
N VAL A 151 -17.65 3.71 11.11
CA VAL A 151 -19.08 3.40 10.97
C VAL A 151 -19.34 1.92 11.24
N VAL A 152 -18.61 1.01 10.60
CA VAL A 152 -18.83 -0.43 10.80
C VAL A 152 -18.44 -0.88 12.21
N LEU A 153 -17.42 -0.28 12.84
CA LEU A 153 -17.09 -0.55 14.24
C LEU A 153 -18.22 -0.12 15.19
N LEU A 154 -18.78 1.08 15.01
CA LEU A 154 -19.91 1.58 15.81
C LEU A 154 -21.14 0.68 15.70
N PHE A 155 -21.46 0.17 14.50
CA PHE A 155 -22.54 -0.79 14.33
C PHE A 155 -22.22 -2.14 14.99
N SER A 156 -20.99 -2.62 14.87
CA SER A 156 -20.55 -3.87 15.48
C SER A 156 -20.59 -3.81 17.02
N MET A 157 -20.32 -2.65 17.62
CA MET A 157 -20.45 -2.49 19.08
C MET A 157 -21.88 -2.71 19.60
N LYS A 158 -22.92 -2.48 18.77
CA LYS A 158 -24.31 -2.75 19.15
C LYS A 158 -24.57 -4.25 19.34
N THR A 159 -23.86 -5.13 18.62
CA THR A 159 -24.01 -6.57 18.79
C THR A 159 -23.32 -7.03 20.07
N ILE A 160 -22.12 -6.52 20.33
CA ILE A 160 -21.35 -6.76 21.57
C ILE A 160 -22.16 -6.37 22.81
N ARG A 161 -22.86 -5.22 22.80
CA ARG A 161 -23.68 -4.75 23.93
C ARG A 161 -24.87 -5.66 24.26
N LYS A 162 -25.37 -6.43 23.28
CA LYS A 162 -26.52 -7.33 23.44
C LYS A 162 -26.13 -8.72 23.95
N GLU A 163 -24.92 -9.16 23.67
CA GLU A 163 -24.46 -10.49 24.06
C GLU A 163 -23.81 -10.51 25.44
N LYS A 164 -23.79 -11.69 26.08
CA LYS A 164 -23.16 -11.91 27.38
C LYS A 164 -21.65 -12.00 27.17
N ILE A 165 -20.92 -10.96 27.61
CA ILE A 165 -19.49 -10.80 27.29
C ILE A 165 -18.62 -11.57 28.30
N GLY A 166 -18.14 -12.75 27.91
CA GLY A 166 -16.96 -13.44 28.46
C GLY A 166 -16.73 -13.39 29.98
N ASN A 167 -15.46 -13.39 30.39
CA ASN A 167 -15.01 -13.41 31.80
C ASN A 167 -14.79 -11.99 32.38
N LEU A 168 -14.82 -10.94 31.56
CA LEU A 168 -14.69 -9.56 32.03
C LEU A 168 -16.02 -9.04 32.58
N SER A 169 -15.95 -8.20 33.62
CA SER A 169 -17.14 -7.55 34.18
C SER A 169 -17.92 -6.84 33.06
N PRO A 170 -19.21 -7.20 32.82
CA PRO A 170 -20.03 -6.57 31.79
C PRO A 170 -20.10 -5.04 31.92
N THR A 171 -19.99 -4.53 33.15
CA THR A 171 -19.97 -3.10 33.46
C THR A 171 -18.71 -2.41 32.96
N LEU A 172 -17.54 -3.04 33.11
CA LEU A 172 -16.26 -2.49 32.64
C LEU A 172 -16.23 -2.43 31.11
N VAL A 173 -16.66 -3.52 30.45
CA VAL A 173 -16.70 -3.56 28.97
C VAL A 173 -17.63 -2.48 28.43
N ARG A 174 -18.81 -2.27 29.05
CA ARG A 174 -19.71 -1.18 28.65
C ARG A 174 -19.08 0.20 28.79
N LYS A 175 -18.34 0.48 29.88
CA LYS A 175 -17.62 1.75 30.05
C LYS A 175 -16.55 1.94 28.97
N LEU A 176 -15.76 0.90 28.69
CA LEU A 176 -14.73 0.95 27.64
C LEU A 176 -15.33 1.14 26.25
N LEU A 177 -16.50 0.54 25.97
CA LEU A 177 -17.21 0.76 24.71
C LEU A 177 -17.67 2.22 24.55
N VAL A 178 -18.06 2.93 25.62
CA VAL A 178 -18.39 4.37 25.51
C VAL A 178 -17.15 5.19 25.14
N VAL A 179 -15.99 4.86 25.70
CA VAL A 179 -14.70 5.49 25.33
C VAL A 179 -14.36 5.21 23.86
N CYS A 180 -14.50 3.96 23.42
CA CYS A 180 -14.27 3.57 22.02
C CYS A 180 -15.21 4.33 21.06
N GLU A 181 -16.48 4.49 21.43
CA GLU A 181 -17.47 5.24 20.65
C GLU A 181 -17.03 6.70 20.47
N GLY A 182 -16.57 7.37 21.53
CA GLY A 182 -16.00 8.72 21.44
C GLY A 182 -14.79 8.80 20.50
N ILE A 183 -13.88 7.82 20.55
CA ILE A 183 -12.71 7.73 19.67
C ILE A 183 -13.12 7.56 18.20
N PHE A 184 -14.13 6.73 17.92
CA PHE A 184 -14.61 6.46 16.56
C PHE A 184 -15.40 7.63 15.96
N TYR A 185 -15.95 8.54 16.76
CA TYR A 185 -16.43 9.82 16.25
C TYR A 185 -15.30 10.82 16.06
N PHE A 186 -14.39 10.92 17.02
CA PHE A 186 -13.34 11.94 17.04
C PHE A 186 -12.29 11.73 15.95
N TYR A 187 -11.74 10.52 15.81
CA TYR A 187 -10.63 10.27 14.90
C TYR A 187 -10.94 10.55 13.41
N PRO A 188 -12.03 10.02 12.81
CA PRO A 188 -12.35 10.36 11.42
C PRO A 188 -12.67 11.86 11.24
N ALA A 189 -13.30 12.51 12.22
CA ALA A 189 -13.51 13.96 12.19
C ALA A 189 -12.18 14.73 12.22
N PHE A 190 -11.23 14.27 13.03
CA PHE A 190 -9.87 14.80 13.08
C PHE A 190 -9.12 14.56 11.75
N CYS A 191 -9.27 13.40 11.11
CA CYS A 191 -8.72 13.13 9.78
C CYS A 191 -9.29 14.08 8.72
N ILE A 192 -10.61 14.33 8.72
CA ILE A 192 -11.25 15.31 7.82
C ILE A 192 -10.68 16.71 8.09
N TYR A 193 -10.58 17.10 9.36
CA TYR A 193 -9.99 18.38 9.75
C TYR A 193 -8.57 18.53 9.21
N LEU A 194 -7.70 17.53 9.42
CA LEU A 194 -6.34 17.52 8.89
C LEU A 194 -6.30 17.60 7.36
N PHE A 195 -7.20 16.91 6.68
CA PHE A 195 -7.30 16.96 5.21
C PHE A 195 -7.68 18.36 4.71
N CYS A 196 -8.63 19.03 5.37
CA CYS A 196 -9.08 20.37 4.97
C CYS A 196 -8.05 21.48 5.22
N ILE A 197 -7.14 21.31 6.18
CA ILE A 197 -6.19 22.36 6.60
C ILE A 197 -4.76 22.15 6.10
N ASN A 198 -4.48 21.04 5.40
CA ASN A 198 -3.13 20.59 5.05
C ASN A 198 -2.31 21.62 4.23
N ASP A 199 -2.98 22.59 3.58
CA ASP A 199 -2.37 23.66 2.78
C ASP A 199 -2.35 25.05 3.48
N SER A 200 -2.70 25.13 4.77
CA SER A 200 -2.78 26.41 5.47
C SER A 200 -1.40 26.93 5.93
N PRO A 201 -0.99 28.16 5.56
CA PRO A 201 0.29 28.76 5.97
C PRO A 201 0.44 28.89 7.50
N TRP A 202 -0.66 29.07 8.23
CA TRP A 202 -0.67 29.22 9.69
C TRP A 202 -0.30 27.93 10.43
N PHE A 203 -0.46 26.78 9.78
CA PHE A 203 -0.13 25.47 10.34
C PHE A 203 1.37 25.16 10.38
N SER A 204 2.18 25.98 9.72
CA SER A 204 3.62 25.74 9.57
C SER A 204 4.46 25.91 10.83
N LYS A 205 3.91 26.50 11.90
CA LYS A 205 4.64 26.81 13.14
C LYS A 205 4.46 25.79 14.27
N VAL A 206 3.57 24.80 14.14
CA VAL A 206 3.21 23.86 15.24
C VAL A 206 3.33 22.39 14.82
N TYR A 207 4.12 22.09 13.78
CA TYR A 207 4.22 20.75 13.19
C TYR A 207 4.49 19.64 14.21
N PHE A 208 5.43 19.83 15.14
CA PHE A 208 5.80 18.77 16.08
C PHE A 208 4.63 18.33 16.99
N LEU A 209 3.93 19.27 17.63
CA LEU A 209 2.80 18.93 18.51
C LEU A 209 1.65 18.31 17.72
N GLN A 210 1.40 18.77 16.49
CA GLN A 210 0.40 18.18 15.61
C GLN A 210 0.75 16.74 15.24
N TYR A 211 2.00 16.47 14.86
CA TYR A 211 2.48 15.13 14.55
C TYR A 211 2.40 14.20 15.77
N LEU A 212 2.79 14.69 16.94
CA LEU A 212 2.69 13.95 18.19
C LEU A 212 1.22 13.64 18.56
N PHE A 213 0.33 14.62 18.45
CA PHE A 213 -1.10 14.43 18.69
C PHE A 213 -1.71 13.45 17.68
N THR A 214 -1.35 13.58 16.40
CA THR A 214 -1.79 12.67 15.33
C THR A 214 -1.33 11.24 15.59
N PHE A 215 -0.09 11.06 16.01
CA PHE A 215 0.44 9.76 16.42
C PHE A 215 -0.34 9.18 17.60
N ALA A 216 -0.50 9.95 18.67
CA ALA A 216 -1.19 9.50 19.88
C ALA A 216 -2.65 9.08 19.59
N ILE A 217 -3.40 9.90 18.84
CA ILE A 217 -4.79 9.60 18.53
C ILE A 217 -4.94 8.45 17.52
N THR A 218 -4.02 8.33 16.54
CA THR A 218 -4.00 7.19 15.61
C THR A 218 -3.74 5.89 16.37
N PHE A 219 -2.76 5.89 17.28
CA PHE A 219 -2.46 4.74 18.12
C PHE A 219 -3.63 4.35 19.02
N LEU A 220 -4.28 5.34 19.66
CA LEU A 220 -5.47 5.12 20.46
C LEU A 220 -6.64 4.55 19.64
N TYR A 221 -6.81 5.02 18.40
CA TYR A 221 -7.82 4.48 17.48
C TYR A 221 -7.57 3.00 17.17
N PHE A 222 -6.33 2.61 16.87
CA PHE A 222 -5.98 1.21 16.62
C PHE A 222 -6.23 0.31 17.84
N ILE A 223 -5.89 0.79 19.04
CA ILE A 223 -6.19 0.07 20.29
C ILE A 223 -7.70 -0.10 20.47
N ALA A 224 -8.48 0.97 20.30
CA ALA A 224 -9.94 0.92 20.43
C ALA A 224 -10.57 -0.02 19.39
N ALA A 225 -10.13 0.05 18.13
CA ALA A 225 -10.60 -0.81 17.06
C ALA A 225 -10.29 -2.29 17.34
N LEU A 226 -9.06 -2.59 17.80
CA LEU A 226 -8.65 -3.94 18.17
C LEU A 226 -9.46 -4.45 19.37
N PHE A 227 -9.65 -3.61 20.39
CA PHE A 227 -10.49 -3.96 21.55
C PHE A 227 -11.91 -4.35 21.12
N VAL A 228 -12.54 -3.58 20.24
CA VAL A 228 -13.88 -3.91 19.72
C VAL A 228 -13.87 -5.22 18.93
N CYS A 229 -12.90 -5.42 18.04
CA CYS A 229 -12.81 -6.64 17.23
C CYS A 229 -12.59 -7.90 18.09
N LEU A 230 -11.77 -7.83 19.13
CA LEU A 230 -11.50 -8.94 20.05
C LEU A 230 -12.71 -9.34 20.92
N ASN A 231 -13.67 -8.43 21.08
CA ASN A 231 -14.91 -8.64 21.82
C ASN A 231 -16.12 -8.97 20.92
N LEU A 232 -15.91 -9.17 19.61
CA LEU A 232 -16.99 -9.65 18.74
C LEU A 232 -17.40 -11.07 19.12
N PRO A 233 -18.71 -11.39 19.04
CA PRO A 233 -19.22 -12.71 19.41
C PRO A 233 -18.88 -13.79 18.36
N ASP A 234 -18.81 -13.42 17.08
CA ASP A 234 -18.42 -14.33 16.02
C ASP A 234 -16.90 -14.51 16.00
N ASN A 235 -16.42 -15.71 16.36
CA ASN A 235 -15.00 -16.04 16.42
C ASN A 235 -14.28 -15.93 15.07
N LYS A 236 -14.96 -16.21 13.95
CA LYS A 236 -14.37 -16.11 12.61
C LYS A 236 -14.16 -14.65 12.24
N VAL A 237 -15.19 -13.82 12.41
CA VAL A 237 -15.11 -12.38 12.14
C VAL A 237 -14.11 -11.71 13.07
N LYS A 238 -14.14 -12.06 14.37
CA LYS A 238 -13.14 -11.64 15.35
C LYS A 238 -11.71 -11.93 14.89
N GLY A 239 -11.43 -13.17 14.48
CA GLY A 239 -10.10 -13.58 14.01
C GLY A 239 -9.66 -12.78 12.77
N VAL A 240 -10.50 -12.73 11.74
CA VAL A 240 -10.19 -12.03 10.47
C VAL A 240 -9.95 -10.54 10.70
N THR A 241 -10.83 -9.87 11.45
CA THR A 241 -10.74 -8.43 11.68
C THR A 241 -9.57 -8.04 12.57
N SER A 242 -9.31 -8.81 13.64
CA SER A 242 -8.18 -8.56 14.53
C SER A 242 -6.84 -8.78 13.81
N VAL A 243 -6.71 -9.87 13.04
CA VAL A 243 -5.51 -10.14 12.23
C VAL A 243 -5.31 -9.05 11.19
N ALA A 244 -6.36 -8.60 10.50
CA ALA A 244 -6.26 -7.53 9.51
C ALA A 244 -5.84 -6.20 10.15
N LEU A 245 -6.36 -5.84 11.32
CA LEU A 245 -5.93 -4.64 12.05
C LEU A 245 -4.46 -4.71 12.47
N ILE A 246 -4.02 -5.84 13.04
CA ILE A 246 -2.62 -6.04 13.43
C ILE A 246 -1.71 -5.99 12.20
N ALA A 247 -2.10 -6.68 11.13
CA ALA A 247 -1.36 -6.68 9.87
C ALA A 247 -1.22 -5.28 9.27
N SER A 248 -2.24 -4.43 9.39
CA SER A 248 -2.16 -3.05 8.88
C SER A 248 -1.05 -2.23 9.54
N VAL A 249 -0.87 -2.35 10.86
CA VAL A 249 0.21 -1.68 11.59
C VAL A 249 1.54 -2.37 11.29
N PHE A 250 1.54 -3.69 11.31
CA PHE A 250 2.74 -4.50 11.14
C PHE A 250 3.38 -4.32 9.76
N PHE A 251 2.61 -4.24 8.68
CA PHE A 251 3.12 -3.97 7.34
C PHE A 251 3.65 -2.54 7.13
N ALA A 252 3.29 -1.59 8.00
CA ALA A 252 3.90 -0.27 8.01
C ALA A 252 5.23 -0.24 8.79
N SER A 253 5.53 -1.26 9.61
CA SER A 253 6.73 -1.27 10.47
C SER A 253 8.07 -1.19 9.74
N PRO A 254 8.28 -1.76 8.52
CA PRO A 254 9.55 -1.60 7.82
C PRO A 254 9.86 -0.13 7.49
N LEU A 255 8.82 0.70 7.37
CA LEU A 255 8.96 2.13 7.09
C LEU A 255 9.54 2.91 8.28
N LEU A 256 9.59 2.32 9.48
CA LEU A 256 10.22 2.97 10.64
C LEU A 256 11.73 3.22 10.43
N LEU A 257 12.38 2.43 9.57
CA LEU A 257 13.83 2.50 9.34
C LEU A 257 14.21 3.03 7.94
N VAL A 258 13.22 3.28 7.08
CA VAL A 258 13.46 3.59 5.66
C VAL A 258 13.01 5.02 5.35
N ASN A 259 13.84 5.75 4.59
CA ASN A 259 13.52 7.08 4.10
C ASN A 259 13.91 7.26 2.63
N PRO A 260 13.14 8.04 1.83
CA PRO A 260 11.90 8.76 2.20
C PRO A 260 10.63 7.88 2.15
N ILE A 261 9.69 8.15 3.07
CA ILE A 261 8.34 7.53 3.10
C ILE A 261 7.35 8.37 2.28
N GLY A 262 6.61 7.73 1.37
CA GLY A 262 5.50 8.33 0.63
C GLY A 262 4.15 7.66 0.90
N GLN A 263 3.05 8.26 0.45
CA GLN A 263 1.68 7.74 0.63
C GLN A 263 1.49 6.32 0.07
N ARG A 264 2.15 6.00 -1.06
CA ARG A 264 2.10 4.67 -1.68
C ARG A 264 2.70 3.55 -0.82
N CYS A 265 3.60 3.90 0.11
CA CYS A 265 4.32 2.91 0.92
C CYS A 265 3.41 2.19 1.92
N ILE A 266 2.28 2.80 2.32
CA ILE A 266 1.30 2.19 3.24
C ILE A 266 0.15 1.48 2.50
N PHE A 267 0.28 1.22 1.20
CA PHE A 267 -0.80 0.64 0.39
C PHE A 267 -1.26 -0.73 0.91
N LEU A 268 -0.33 -1.61 1.30
CA LEU A 268 -0.69 -2.91 1.86
C LEU A 268 -1.38 -2.76 3.23
N SER A 269 -0.92 -1.84 4.07
CA SER A 269 -1.57 -1.49 5.34
C SER A 269 -3.01 -1.00 5.13
N TYR A 270 -3.21 -0.13 4.14
CA TYR A 270 -4.53 0.35 3.74
C TYR A 270 -5.44 -0.79 3.28
N LEU A 271 -4.94 -1.73 2.48
CA LEU A 271 -5.72 -2.88 2.04
C LEU A 271 -6.21 -3.73 3.22
N CYS A 272 -5.36 -3.94 4.22
CA CYS A 272 -5.75 -4.63 5.45
C CYS A 272 -6.89 -3.93 6.20
N LEU A 273 -6.90 -2.60 6.26
CA LEU A 273 -8.00 -1.84 6.84
C LEU A 273 -9.30 -1.98 6.04
N VAL A 274 -9.20 -2.02 4.71
CA VAL A 274 -10.35 -2.27 3.82
C VAL A 274 -10.89 -3.69 4.04
N MET A 275 -10.03 -4.70 4.13
CA MET A 275 -10.44 -6.07 4.43
C MET A 275 -11.15 -6.19 5.78
N ALA A 276 -10.63 -5.53 6.83
CA ALA A 276 -11.28 -5.47 8.13
C ALA A 276 -12.67 -4.82 8.02
N SER A 277 -12.78 -3.72 7.28
CA SER A 277 -14.04 -3.00 7.07
C SER A 277 -15.08 -3.86 6.35
N VAL A 278 -14.68 -4.56 5.28
CA VAL A 278 -15.55 -5.46 4.52
C VAL A 278 -16.00 -6.66 5.36
N ALA A 279 -15.11 -7.26 6.15
CA ALA A 279 -15.44 -8.36 7.04
C ALA A 279 -16.46 -7.95 8.12
N LEU A 280 -16.25 -6.79 8.76
CA LEU A 280 -17.20 -6.22 9.72
C LEU A 280 -18.54 -5.89 9.06
N PHE A 281 -18.51 -5.31 7.86
CA PHE A 281 -19.72 -4.97 7.13
C PHE A 281 -20.54 -6.21 6.76
N SER A 282 -19.89 -7.26 6.25
CA SER A 282 -20.55 -8.54 5.97
C SER A 282 -21.20 -9.12 7.22
N TYR A 283 -20.47 -9.12 8.34
CA TYR A 283 -21.00 -9.56 9.63
C TYR A 283 -22.25 -8.77 10.06
N ILE A 284 -22.26 -7.45 9.88
CA ILE A 284 -23.44 -6.63 10.19
C ILE A 284 -24.63 -7.01 9.31
N LEU A 285 -24.42 -7.25 8.02
CA LEU A 285 -25.48 -7.68 7.11
C LEU A 285 -26.07 -9.03 7.54
N ASP A 286 -25.21 -9.99 7.91
CA ASP A 286 -25.63 -11.29 8.40
C ASP A 286 -26.47 -11.18 9.69
N VAL A 287 -26.01 -10.38 10.66
CA VAL A 287 -26.77 -10.10 11.90
C VAL A 287 -28.10 -9.41 11.62
N LYS A 288 -28.17 -8.56 10.59
CA LYS A 288 -29.38 -7.87 10.17
C LYS A 288 -30.25 -8.68 9.22
N GLN A 289 -29.85 -9.91 8.87
CA GLN A 289 -30.53 -10.78 7.91
C GLN A 289 -30.75 -10.09 6.55
N VAL A 290 -29.82 -9.21 6.16
CA VAL A 290 -29.83 -8.55 4.85
C VAL A 290 -28.97 -9.37 3.90
N GLU A 291 -29.56 -9.80 2.79
CA GLU A 291 -28.80 -10.51 1.75
C GLU A 291 -27.65 -9.65 1.22
N ALA A 292 -26.41 -10.11 1.43
CA ALA A 292 -25.20 -9.43 1.02
C ALA A 292 -25.23 -8.99 -0.47
N LYS A 293 -25.80 -9.82 -1.35
CA LYS A 293 -25.90 -9.54 -2.79
C LYS A 293 -26.68 -8.25 -3.10
N LYS A 294 -27.70 -7.91 -2.29
CA LYS A 294 -28.52 -6.69 -2.49
C LYS A 294 -27.72 -5.41 -2.25
N VAL A 295 -26.67 -5.49 -1.45
CA VAL A 295 -25.82 -4.34 -1.08
C VAL A 295 -24.52 -4.33 -1.88
N PHE A 296 -23.84 -5.47 -2.00
CA PHE A 296 -22.55 -5.53 -2.70
C PHE A 296 -22.67 -5.39 -4.22
N ARG A 297 -23.81 -5.74 -4.83
CA ARG A 297 -24.02 -5.57 -6.29
C ARG A 297 -24.08 -4.10 -6.71
N PRO A 298 -24.91 -3.22 -6.12
CA PRO A 298 -24.86 -1.80 -6.47
C PRO A 298 -23.52 -1.16 -6.09
N LEU A 299 -22.92 -1.57 -4.97
CA LEU A 299 -21.60 -1.06 -4.57
C LEU A 299 -20.50 -1.43 -5.57
N SER A 300 -20.49 -2.66 -6.11
CA SER A 300 -19.51 -3.06 -7.11
C SER A 300 -19.67 -2.30 -8.43
N VAL A 301 -20.91 -1.99 -8.84
CA VAL A 301 -21.18 -1.12 -9.99
C VAL A 301 -20.65 0.30 -9.75
N LEU A 302 -20.85 0.86 -8.55
CA LEU A 302 -20.30 2.17 -8.19
C LEU A 302 -18.76 2.16 -8.18
N CYS A 303 -18.14 1.11 -7.64
CA CYS A 303 -16.67 0.95 -7.67
C CYS A 303 -16.15 0.84 -9.10
N LEU A 304 -16.83 0.11 -9.98
CA LEU A 304 -16.49 0.01 -11.40
C LEU A 304 -16.62 1.37 -12.09
N ALA A 305 -17.70 2.12 -11.82
CA ALA A 305 -17.89 3.47 -12.34
C ALA A 305 -16.78 4.43 -11.88
N ALA A 306 -16.42 4.39 -10.59
CA ALA A 306 -15.32 5.18 -10.05
C ALA A 306 -13.98 4.78 -10.69
N ALA A 307 -13.71 3.48 -10.86
CA ALA A 307 -12.51 2.99 -11.52
C ALA A 307 -12.43 3.45 -12.99
N MET A 308 -13.55 3.42 -13.72
CA MET A 308 -13.62 3.96 -15.08
C MET A 308 -13.38 5.48 -15.11
N GLY A 309 -13.93 6.24 -14.16
CA GLY A 309 -13.67 7.68 -14.04
C GLY A 309 -12.20 7.98 -13.78
N ILE A 310 -11.57 7.23 -12.88
CA ILE A 310 -10.13 7.31 -12.59
C ILE A 310 -9.31 6.94 -13.83
N GLN A 311 -9.73 5.91 -14.59
CA GLN A 311 -9.06 5.50 -15.82
C GLN A 311 -9.09 6.62 -16.89
N ILE A 312 -10.24 7.29 -17.06
CA ILE A 312 -10.38 8.42 -18.00
C ILE A 312 -9.43 9.55 -17.60
N LEU A 313 -9.37 9.88 -16.30
CA LEU A 313 -8.43 10.88 -15.79
C LEU A 313 -6.98 10.52 -16.15
N PHE A 314 -6.58 9.25 -15.97
CA PHE A 314 -5.22 8.80 -16.31
C PHE A 314 -4.94 8.78 -17.81
N LEU A 315 -5.93 8.47 -18.65
CA LEU A 315 -5.79 8.58 -20.11
C LEU A 315 -5.55 10.04 -20.53
N ASN A 316 -6.27 10.99 -19.93
CA ASN A 316 -6.05 12.42 -20.17
C ASN A 316 -4.64 12.87 -19.75
N ILE A 317 -4.18 12.41 -18.58
CA ILE A 317 -2.81 12.68 -18.11
C ILE A 317 -1.79 12.10 -19.08
N HIS A 318 -2.01 10.90 -19.59
CA HIS A 318 -1.11 10.28 -20.57
C HIS A 318 -1.03 11.09 -21.86
N GLY A 319 -2.16 11.59 -22.37
CA GLY A 319 -2.19 12.52 -23.51
C GLY A 319 -1.34 13.77 -23.26
N LEU A 320 -1.54 14.43 -22.11
CA LEU A 320 -0.76 15.61 -21.72
C LEU A 320 0.75 15.33 -21.63
N VAL A 321 1.14 14.19 -21.07
CA VAL A 321 2.56 13.78 -21.00
C VAL A 321 3.12 13.59 -22.41
N ARG A 322 2.39 12.90 -23.29
CA ARG A 322 2.82 12.64 -24.67
C ARG A 322 3.00 13.93 -25.47
N ASP A 323 2.05 14.86 -25.36
CA ASP A 323 2.12 16.13 -26.08
C ASP A 323 3.32 16.97 -25.60
N ARG A 324 3.60 16.92 -24.29
CA ARG A 324 4.77 17.56 -23.69
C ARG A 324 6.08 16.93 -24.13
N ASP A 325 6.16 15.60 -24.17
CA ASP A 325 7.35 14.88 -24.63
C ASP A 325 7.60 15.16 -26.12
N THR A 326 6.55 15.21 -26.95
CA THR A 326 6.63 15.59 -28.37
C THR A 326 7.16 17.01 -28.55
N TYR A 327 6.72 17.97 -27.73
CA TYR A 327 7.24 19.34 -27.75
C TYR A 327 8.73 19.39 -27.36
N ILE A 328 9.14 18.63 -26.33
CA ILE A 328 10.54 18.56 -25.91
C ILE A 328 11.39 17.98 -27.05
N ASP A 329 10.95 16.89 -27.67
CA ASP A 329 11.65 16.25 -28.78
C ASP A 329 11.82 17.22 -29.97
N ALA A 330 10.76 17.94 -30.35
CA ALA A 330 10.82 18.96 -31.41
C ALA A 330 11.80 20.10 -31.07
N MET A 331 11.87 20.55 -29.82
CA MET A 331 12.81 21.60 -29.41
C MET A 331 14.27 21.09 -29.38
N ILE A 332 14.48 19.82 -29.03
CA ILE A 332 15.79 19.17 -29.11
C ILE A 332 16.25 19.06 -30.57
N GLU A 333 15.37 18.61 -31.47
CA GLU A 333 15.63 18.51 -32.91
C GLU A 333 16.00 19.86 -33.53
N ASN A 334 15.30 20.94 -33.12
CA ASN A 334 15.57 22.31 -33.55
C ASN A 334 16.81 22.96 -32.90
N ASN A 335 17.62 22.20 -32.15
CA ASN A 335 18.80 22.70 -31.45
C ASN A 335 18.54 23.91 -30.54
N ALA A 336 17.35 23.97 -29.93
CA ALA A 336 17.01 25.04 -29.00
C ALA A 336 17.99 25.05 -27.81
N LYS A 337 18.58 26.22 -27.54
CA LYS A 337 19.52 26.42 -26.41
C LYS A 337 18.82 26.39 -25.04
N THR A 338 17.50 26.54 -25.02
CA THR A 338 16.68 26.52 -23.81
C THR A 338 15.30 25.97 -24.16
N ILE A 339 14.82 25.00 -23.38
CA ILE A 339 13.50 24.39 -23.54
C ILE A 339 12.67 24.78 -22.32
N VAL A 340 11.58 25.53 -22.54
CA VAL A 340 10.62 25.85 -21.48
C VAL A 340 9.53 24.79 -21.52
N VAL A 341 9.55 23.89 -20.54
CA VAL A 341 8.60 22.78 -20.45
C VAL A 341 7.24 23.30 -19.96
N PRO A 342 6.13 23.01 -20.68
CA PRO A 342 4.80 23.37 -20.23
C PRO A 342 4.46 22.78 -18.86
N GLU A 343 3.88 23.60 -17.97
CA GLU A 343 3.33 23.13 -16.70
C GLU A 343 2.13 22.21 -16.93
N PHE A 344 1.92 21.24 -16.03
CA PHE A 344 0.69 20.47 -16.07
C PHE A 344 -0.48 21.38 -15.65
N PRO A 345 -1.65 21.30 -16.34
CA PRO A 345 -2.81 22.14 -16.02
C PRO A 345 -3.39 21.87 -14.63
N TYR A 346 -2.97 20.78 -13.97
CA TYR A 346 -3.44 20.38 -12.65
C TYR A 346 -2.26 20.04 -11.74
N ASN A 347 -2.38 20.36 -10.45
CA ASN A 347 -1.46 19.96 -9.38
C ASN A 347 -1.55 18.45 -9.05
N TYR A 348 -1.49 17.61 -10.08
CA TYR A 348 -1.65 16.16 -9.96
C TYR A 348 -0.36 15.45 -9.55
N ILE A 349 0.78 16.10 -9.75
CA ILE A 349 2.09 15.56 -9.36
C ILE A 349 2.45 16.15 -7.99
N HIS A 350 2.31 15.33 -6.95
CA HIS A 350 2.89 15.60 -5.64
C HIS A 350 4.43 15.50 -5.71
N ALA A 351 5.07 16.50 -6.28
CA ALA A 351 6.49 16.73 -6.08
C ALA A 351 6.65 17.40 -4.70
N GLN A 352 7.02 16.61 -3.68
CA GLN A 352 7.34 17.16 -2.36
C GLN A 352 8.53 18.10 -2.49
N GLY A 353 8.29 19.40 -2.27
CA GLY A 353 9.31 20.44 -2.33
C GLY A 353 9.80 20.70 -3.76
N GLN A 354 9.70 21.95 -4.22
CA GLN A 354 10.14 22.40 -5.55
C GLN A 354 9.21 22.12 -6.74
N SER A 355 7.88 22.08 -6.56
CA SER A 355 6.94 21.96 -7.69
C SER A 355 7.03 23.11 -8.70
N LYS A 356 7.59 24.28 -8.33
CA LYS A 356 7.88 25.37 -9.28
C LYS A 356 9.24 25.26 -9.98
N THR A 357 10.19 24.51 -9.43
CA THR A 357 11.56 24.40 -9.98
C THR A 357 11.70 23.18 -10.90
N TYR A 358 11.04 22.06 -10.59
CA TYR A 358 10.96 20.90 -11.50
C TYR A 358 10.10 21.14 -12.74
N GLN A 359 9.22 22.14 -12.70
CA GLN A 359 8.37 22.53 -13.84
C GLN A 359 8.98 23.66 -14.69
N LYS A 360 10.08 24.25 -14.22
CA LYS A 360 11.00 25.08 -15.02
C LYS A 360 12.36 24.40 -15.08
N VAL A 361 12.47 23.26 -15.77
CA VAL A 361 13.80 22.74 -16.09
C VAL A 361 14.40 23.66 -17.15
N ARG A 362 15.26 24.60 -16.74
CA ARG A 362 16.12 25.31 -17.66
C ARG A 362 17.22 24.34 -18.07
N PHE A 363 17.04 23.65 -19.19
CA PHE A 363 18.12 22.88 -19.80
C PHE A 363 19.14 23.86 -20.37
N GLU A 364 20.06 24.35 -19.54
CA GLU A 364 21.30 24.95 -20.04
C GLU A 364 22.19 23.81 -20.56
N HIS A 365 22.73 24.04 -21.74
CA HIS A 365 23.33 23.08 -22.65
C HIS A 365 24.65 22.51 -22.10
N ILE A 366 24.63 21.72 -21.01
CA ILE A 366 25.83 21.09 -20.45
C ILE A 366 25.59 19.59 -20.25
N ASN A 367 26.17 18.82 -21.19
CA ASN A 367 26.50 17.39 -21.12
C ASN A 367 25.44 16.30 -20.93
N ILE A 368 24.14 16.59 -20.93
CA ILE A 368 23.09 15.53 -20.85
C ILE A 368 22.71 14.95 -22.24
N ARG A 369 22.99 15.66 -23.35
CA ARG A 369 22.69 15.21 -24.73
C ARG A 369 23.33 13.87 -25.10
N HIS A 370 24.55 13.60 -24.63
CA HIS A 370 25.20 12.31 -24.89
C HIS A 370 24.53 11.18 -24.09
N TRP A 371 24.22 11.41 -22.82
CA TRP A 371 23.65 10.39 -21.95
C TRP A 371 22.22 10.01 -22.37
N TYR A 372 21.33 10.99 -22.54
CA TYR A 372 19.93 10.71 -22.89
C TYR A 372 19.79 10.13 -24.30
N LYS A 373 20.53 10.66 -25.30
CA LYS A 373 20.47 10.16 -26.68
C LYS A 373 21.07 8.76 -26.81
N TYR A 374 22.14 8.45 -26.07
CA TYR A 374 22.73 7.12 -26.06
C TYR A 374 21.79 6.08 -25.41
N HIS A 375 21.22 6.38 -24.24
CA HIS A 375 20.36 5.43 -23.53
C HIS A 375 18.96 5.28 -24.15
N TYR A 376 18.38 6.37 -24.68
CA TYR A 376 17.09 6.31 -25.37
C TYR A 376 17.17 5.52 -26.68
N ASN A 377 18.20 5.75 -27.51
CA ASN A 377 18.38 5.00 -28.74
C ASN A 377 18.72 3.52 -28.49
N LYS A 378 19.50 3.23 -27.44
CA LYS A 378 19.79 1.86 -27.00
C LYS A 378 18.52 1.13 -26.54
N TRP A 379 17.72 1.76 -25.69
CA TRP A 379 16.43 1.21 -25.26
C TRP A 379 15.46 1.00 -26.42
N LYS A 380 15.37 1.95 -27.36
CA LYS A 380 14.51 1.84 -28.56
C LYS A 380 14.95 0.74 -29.51
N ALA A 381 16.25 0.48 -29.61
CA ALA A 381 16.80 -0.63 -30.39
C ALA A 381 16.56 -1.99 -29.72
N GLU A 382 16.64 -2.06 -28.39
CA GLU A 382 16.44 -3.29 -27.61
C GLU A 382 14.96 -3.67 -27.42
N THR A 383 14.04 -2.71 -27.53
CA THR A 383 12.58 -2.93 -27.37
C THR A 383 11.79 -2.96 -28.68
N ALA A 384 12.45 -2.75 -29.81
CA ALA A 384 11.83 -2.91 -31.12
C ALA A 384 11.57 -4.40 -31.40
N VAL A 385 10.32 -4.82 -31.20
CA VAL A 385 9.85 -6.12 -31.73
C VAL A 385 10.05 -6.09 -33.25
N PRO A 386 10.75 -7.07 -33.86
CA PRO A 386 10.90 -7.12 -35.30
C PRO A 386 9.51 -7.21 -35.93
N LYS A 387 9.14 -6.24 -36.77
CA LYS A 387 7.97 -6.37 -37.64
C LYS A 387 8.21 -7.60 -38.52
N GLN A 388 7.56 -8.71 -38.21
CA GLN A 388 7.39 -9.78 -39.19
C GLN A 388 6.64 -9.19 -40.38
N SER A 389 7.33 -9.08 -41.49
CA SER A 389 6.73 -8.71 -42.78
C SER A 389 5.75 -9.80 -43.17
N ILE A 390 4.46 -9.49 -43.13
CA ILE A 390 3.44 -10.24 -43.86
C ILE A 390 3.72 -9.96 -45.34
N PRO A 391 4.11 -10.96 -46.16
CA PRO A 391 4.31 -10.74 -47.57
C PRO A 391 2.95 -10.56 -48.24
N GLU A 392 2.76 -9.43 -48.91
CA GLU A 392 1.63 -9.20 -49.79
C GLU A 392 1.74 -10.15 -51.00
N LYS A 393 0.79 -11.08 -51.10
CA LYS A 393 0.20 -11.55 -52.36
C LYS A 393 -1.27 -11.88 -52.14
#